data_AF-A0A1C0A6Q9-F1
#
_entry.id   AF-A0A1C0A6Q9-F1
#
_cell.length_a   1.000
_cell.length_b   1.000
_cell.length_c   1.000
_cell.angle_alpha   90.00
_cell.angle_beta   90.00
_cell.angle_gamma   90.00
#
_symmetry.space_group_name_H-M   'P 1'
#
loop_
_entity.id
_entity.type
_entity.pdbx_description
1 polymer ?
#
loop_
_entity_poly.entity_id
_entity_poly.type
_entity_poly.pdbx_seq_one_letter_code
_entity_poly.pdbx_strand_id
1 'polypeptide(L)'
;MAALKDNQVDVINKLVKIESEAFGEGGLNQWGLVPMIYHGMVYVIWLDKEPIGLAEYMRDMKDIEKGYLYGLAISKSHQGKGFGSKLLDYSLRDLSKREIKKVELTVDPNNQNAVYIYQQKFGFNKVDYRENEYGVGEDRLIMELKL
;
A
#
# COMPACT_ATOMS: atom_id res chain seq x y z
N MET A 1 11.39 7.59 -6.66
CA MET A 1 10.63 6.95 -5.55
C MET A 1 11.48 7.02 -4.32
N ALA A 2 10.89 7.29 -3.16
CA ALA A 2 11.60 7.37 -1.89
C ALA A 2 10.66 7.03 -0.73
N ALA A 3 11.20 6.54 0.37
CA ALA A 3 10.48 6.48 1.64
C ALA A 3 10.48 7.87 2.28
N LEU A 4 9.32 8.34 2.73
CA LEU A 4 9.21 9.55 3.53
C LEU A 4 9.78 9.31 4.93
N LYS A 5 10.38 10.36 5.50
CA LYS A 5 11.00 10.32 6.84
C LYS A 5 10.56 11.47 7.75
N ASP A 6 9.82 12.43 7.21
CA ASP A 6 9.41 13.63 7.89
C ASP A 6 8.02 14.10 7.41
N ASN A 7 7.41 14.96 8.22
CA ASN A 7 6.11 15.54 7.97
C ASN A 7 6.25 16.83 7.13
N GLN A 8 6.25 16.68 5.80
CA GLN A 8 6.10 17.79 4.86
C GLN A 8 4.61 18.04 4.58
N VAL A 9 4.05 19.08 5.22
CA VAL A 9 2.61 19.37 5.23
C VAL A 9 1.99 19.39 3.81
N ASP A 10 2.61 20.08 2.86
CA ASP A 10 2.09 20.18 1.48
C ASP A 10 2.07 18.82 0.76
N VAL A 11 3.09 18.00 1.01
CA VAL A 11 3.18 16.64 0.44
C VAL A 11 2.10 15.76 1.05
N ILE A 12 1.94 15.81 2.37
CA ILE A 12 0.94 15.02 3.10
C ILE A 12 -0.47 15.39 2.66
N ASN A 13 -0.77 16.67 2.49
CA ASN A 13 -2.08 17.11 1.99
C ASN A 13 -2.40 16.54 0.60
N LYS A 14 -1.40 16.49 -0.30
CA LYS A 14 -1.56 15.88 -1.63
C LYS A 14 -1.75 14.37 -1.54
N LEU A 15 -1.01 13.70 -0.67
CA LEU A 15 -1.11 12.26 -0.46
C LEU A 15 -2.45 11.84 0.16
N VAL A 16 -2.91 12.55 1.18
CA VAL A 16 -4.24 12.35 1.81
C VAL A 16 -5.35 12.53 0.78
N LYS A 17 -5.20 13.46 -0.16
CA LYS A 17 -6.16 13.60 -1.27
C LYS A 17 -6.18 12.36 -2.17
N ILE A 18 -5.02 11.80 -2.51
CA ILE A 18 -4.91 10.58 -3.31
C ILE A 18 -5.54 9.38 -2.57
N GLU A 19 -5.26 9.23 -1.28
CA GLU A 19 -5.83 8.22 -0.38
C GLU A 19 -7.37 8.31 -0.36
N SER A 20 -7.91 9.50 -0.07
CA SER A 20 -9.35 9.73 -0.01
C SER A 20 -10.03 9.47 -1.35
N GLU A 21 -9.41 9.85 -2.47
CA GLU A 21 -9.94 9.59 -3.81
C GLU A 21 -9.93 8.09 -4.19
N ALA A 22 -9.04 7.29 -3.59
CA ALA A 22 -8.87 5.87 -3.86
C ALA A 22 -9.71 4.99 -2.94
N PHE A 23 -9.80 5.33 -1.66
CA PHE A 23 -10.34 4.46 -0.60
C PHE A 23 -11.52 5.07 0.17
N GLY A 24 -11.91 6.32 -0.12
CA GLY A 24 -13.02 6.97 0.58
C GLY A 24 -12.79 7.02 2.09
N GLU A 25 -13.73 6.48 2.87
CA GLU A 25 -13.64 6.40 4.33
C GLU A 25 -12.53 5.45 4.83
N GLY A 26 -12.08 4.51 4.00
CA GLY A 26 -10.98 3.61 4.33
C GLY A 26 -9.58 4.22 4.12
N GLY A 27 -9.48 5.39 3.51
CA GLY A 27 -8.20 6.07 3.29
C GLY A 27 -7.70 6.78 4.55
N LEU A 28 -6.37 6.81 4.72
CA LEU A 28 -5.75 7.57 5.80
C LEU A 28 -5.87 9.08 5.54
N ASN A 29 -6.35 9.76 6.56
CA ASN A 29 -6.15 11.20 6.68
C ASN A 29 -4.76 11.50 7.30
N GLN A 30 -4.45 12.78 7.49
CA GLN A 30 -3.17 13.22 8.07
C GLN A 30 -2.86 12.58 9.44
N TRP A 31 -3.88 12.28 10.25
CA TRP A 31 -3.72 11.67 11.57
C TRP A 31 -3.37 10.19 11.50
N GLY A 32 -3.68 9.51 10.40
CA GLY A 32 -3.23 8.14 10.12
C GLY A 32 -1.89 8.11 9.39
N LEU A 33 -1.75 8.96 8.38
CA LEU A 33 -0.57 8.96 7.51
C LEU A 33 0.71 9.43 8.23
N VAL A 34 0.62 10.45 9.09
CA VAL A 34 1.80 10.96 9.81
C VAL A 34 2.40 9.92 10.76
N PRO A 35 1.62 9.20 11.59
CA PRO A 35 2.15 8.07 12.35
C PRO A 35 2.75 6.96 11.48
N MET A 36 2.15 6.66 10.31
CA MET A 36 2.74 5.69 9.37
C MET A 36 4.11 6.13 8.84
N ILE A 37 4.33 7.43 8.63
CA ILE A 37 5.65 7.96 8.22
C ILE A 37 6.70 7.72 9.31
N TYR A 38 6.34 7.87 10.59
CA TYR A 38 7.31 7.78 11.70
C TYR A 38 7.48 6.36 12.27
N HIS A 39 6.44 5.53 12.22
CA HIS A 39 6.42 4.22 12.88
C HIS A 39 6.20 3.05 11.92
N GLY A 40 5.71 3.33 10.71
CA GLY A 40 5.60 2.38 9.62
C GLY A 40 6.61 2.69 8.52
N MET A 41 6.19 2.50 7.27
CA MET A 41 6.91 2.92 6.08
C MET A 41 5.93 3.48 5.05
N VAL A 42 6.17 4.70 4.60
CA VAL A 42 5.41 5.32 3.51
C VAL A 42 6.34 5.59 2.34
N TYR A 43 6.13 4.87 1.24
CA TYR A 43 6.86 5.07 -0.02
C TYR A 43 6.05 5.94 -0.95
N VAL A 44 6.72 6.88 -1.62
CA VAL A 44 6.08 7.83 -2.54
C VAL A 44 6.73 7.75 -3.91
N ILE A 45 5.89 7.75 -4.95
CA ILE A 45 6.31 7.96 -6.32
C ILE A 45 6.06 9.41 -6.74
N TRP A 46 7.08 9.99 -7.35
CA TRP A 46 7.14 11.38 -7.75
C TRP A 46 7.23 11.47 -9.27
N LEU A 47 6.53 12.46 -9.83
CA LEU A 47 6.75 12.92 -11.19
C LEU A 47 7.15 14.39 -11.09
N ASP A 48 8.38 14.69 -11.53
CA ASP A 48 9.05 15.96 -11.25
C ASP A 48 9.08 16.28 -9.75
N LYS A 49 8.31 17.27 -9.30
CA LYS A 49 8.18 17.69 -7.89
C LYS A 49 6.84 17.35 -7.27
N GLU A 50 5.99 16.61 -7.98
CA GLU A 50 4.64 16.29 -7.55
C GLU A 50 4.53 14.83 -7.09
N PRO A 51 4.00 14.58 -5.87
CA PRO A 51 3.74 13.21 -5.43
C PRO A 51 2.49 12.70 -6.17
N ILE A 52 2.65 11.62 -6.93
CA ILE A 52 1.57 11.08 -7.77
C ILE A 52 1.00 9.77 -7.23
N GLY A 53 1.53 9.25 -6.13
CA GLY A 53 1.03 8.05 -5.47
C GLY A 53 1.89 7.60 -4.29
N LEU A 54 1.35 6.68 -3.51
CA LEU A 54 1.95 6.19 -2.27
C LEU A 54 1.66 4.70 -2.02
N ALA A 55 2.53 4.09 -1.22
CA ALA A 55 2.39 2.75 -0.68
C ALA A 55 2.75 2.76 0.80
N GLU A 56 1.87 2.25 1.63
CA GLU A 56 1.92 2.35 3.09
C GLU A 56 2.06 0.98 3.71
N TYR A 57 3.00 0.83 4.62
CA TYR A 57 3.27 -0.42 5.30
C TYR A 57 3.34 -0.21 6.80
N MET A 58 2.78 -1.15 7.54
CA MET A 58 3.05 -1.32 8.97
C MET A 58 3.77 -2.64 9.21
N ARG A 59 4.50 -2.75 10.32
CA ARG A 59 5.07 -4.02 10.76
C ARG A 59 4.06 -4.74 11.66
N ASP A 60 3.91 -6.04 11.47
CA ASP A 60 3.05 -6.84 12.34
C ASP A 60 3.70 -7.04 13.72
N MET A 61 2.91 -6.92 14.78
CA MET A 61 3.40 -7.03 16.16
C MET A 61 3.62 -8.48 16.62
N LYS A 62 2.89 -9.44 16.05
CA LYS A 62 2.99 -10.87 16.37
C LYS A 62 4.06 -11.55 15.52
N ASP A 63 4.27 -11.05 14.31
CA ASP A 63 5.26 -11.54 13.36
C ASP A 63 6.10 -10.35 12.85
N ILE A 64 7.18 -10.05 13.59
CA ILE A 64 8.02 -8.87 13.31
C ILE A 64 8.73 -8.91 11.96
N GLU A 65 8.80 -10.08 11.32
CA GLU A 65 9.36 -10.28 9.98
C GLU A 65 8.29 -10.09 8.88
N LYS A 66 7.03 -9.79 9.26
CA LYS A 66 5.92 -9.51 8.34
C LYS A 66 5.67 -8.00 8.23
N GLY A 67 5.72 -7.50 7.00
CA GLY A 67 5.14 -6.22 6.63
C GLY A 67 3.69 -6.39 6.20
N TYR A 68 2.81 -5.48 6.57
CA TYR A 68 1.44 -5.42 6.08
C TYR A 68 1.28 -4.20 5.18
N LEU A 69 1.00 -4.42 3.89
CA LEU A 69 0.70 -3.37 2.93
C LEU A 69 -0.73 -2.87 3.19
N TYR A 70 -0.82 -1.72 3.85
CA TYR A 70 -2.08 -1.09 4.23
C TYR A 70 -2.80 -0.49 3.01
N GLY A 71 -2.08 0.30 2.22
CA GLY A 71 -2.63 1.03 1.08
C GLY A 71 -1.62 1.15 -0.05
N LEU A 72 -2.11 1.06 -1.30
CA LEU A 72 -1.35 1.36 -2.51
C LEU A 72 -2.25 2.15 -3.46
N ALA A 73 -1.96 3.43 -3.63
CA ALA A 73 -2.77 4.33 -4.46
C ALA A 73 -1.93 5.17 -5.41
N ILE A 74 -2.45 5.36 -6.62
CA ILE A 74 -1.92 6.28 -7.63
C ILE A 74 -3.03 7.28 -7.97
N SER A 75 -2.68 8.56 -8.05
CA SER A 75 -3.58 9.62 -8.49
C SER A 75 -4.30 9.27 -9.81
N LYS A 76 -5.60 9.58 -9.91
CA LYS A 76 -6.46 9.15 -11.03
C LYS A 76 -5.89 9.49 -12.42
N SER A 77 -5.29 10.67 -12.59
CA SER A 77 -4.66 11.11 -13.86
C SER A 77 -3.40 10.33 -14.26
N HIS A 78 -2.84 9.53 -13.35
CA HIS A 78 -1.63 8.74 -13.55
C HIS A 78 -1.87 7.23 -13.50
N GLN A 79 -3.10 6.77 -13.29
CA GLN A 79 -3.44 5.35 -13.34
C GLN A 79 -3.30 4.76 -14.75
N GLY A 80 -3.20 3.43 -14.85
CA GLY A 80 -3.03 2.72 -16.12
C GLY A 80 -1.65 2.86 -16.78
N LYS A 81 -0.73 3.66 -16.21
CA LYS A 81 0.62 3.93 -16.76
C LYS A 81 1.74 3.10 -16.11
N GLY A 82 1.39 2.10 -15.30
CA GLY A 82 2.33 1.20 -14.63
C GLY A 82 3.01 1.77 -13.37
N PHE A 83 2.64 2.98 -12.92
CA PHE A 83 3.24 3.60 -11.72
C PHE A 83 2.98 2.81 -10.44
N GLY A 84 1.79 2.22 -10.28
CA GLY A 84 1.47 1.38 -9.11
C GLY A 84 2.39 0.16 -9.02
N SER A 85 2.62 -0.54 -10.13
CA SER A 85 3.55 -1.67 -10.18
C SER A 85 5.00 -1.23 -9.92
N LYS A 86 5.44 -0.09 -10.46
CA LYS A 86 6.78 0.44 -10.17
C LYS A 86 6.97 0.76 -8.69
N LEU A 87 5.96 1.37 -8.08
CA LEU A 87 5.98 1.71 -6.66
C LEU A 87 6.01 0.46 -5.78
N LEU A 88 5.18 -0.54 -6.09
CA LEU A 88 5.17 -1.82 -5.37
C LEU A 88 6.50 -2.57 -5.52
N ASP A 89 7.06 -2.69 -6.73
CA ASP A 89 8.37 -3.32 -6.93
C ASP A 89 9.46 -2.62 -6.10
N TYR A 90 9.47 -1.29 -6.12
CA TYR A 90 10.43 -0.49 -5.36
C TYR A 90 10.29 -0.72 -3.85
N SER A 91 9.08 -0.65 -3.30
CA SER A 91 8.86 -0.81 -1.86
C SER A 91 9.18 -2.23 -1.39
N LEU A 92 8.81 -3.26 -2.15
CA LEU A 92 9.14 -4.66 -1.83
C LEU A 92 10.65 -4.91 -1.80
N ARG A 93 11.40 -4.37 -2.77
CA ARG A 93 12.88 -4.46 -2.79
C ARG A 93 13.56 -3.69 -1.67
N ASP A 94 12.94 -2.61 -1.18
CA ASP A 94 13.46 -1.89 -0.02
C ASP A 94 13.15 -2.66 1.27
N LEU A 95 11.95 -3.23 1.40
CA LEU A 95 11.55 -4.05 2.53
C LEU A 95 12.38 -5.34 2.67
N SER A 96 12.76 -5.99 1.57
CA SER A 96 13.60 -7.20 1.62
C SER A 96 15.00 -6.95 2.19
N LYS A 97 15.44 -5.68 2.21
CA LYS A 97 16.69 -5.25 2.85
C LYS A 97 16.53 -4.94 4.34
N ARG A 98 15.31 -5.05 4.90
CA ARG A 98 14.93 -4.56 6.23
C ARG A 98 14.33 -5.65 7.15
N GLU A 99 14.96 -6.80 7.28
CA GLU A 99 14.48 -7.92 8.14
C GLU A 99 13.01 -8.35 7.92
N ILE A 100 12.35 -7.83 6.87
CA ILE A 100 11.01 -8.24 6.46
C ILE A 100 11.21 -9.39 5.48
N LYS A 101 10.69 -10.56 5.84
CA LYS A 101 10.76 -11.77 5.03
C LYS A 101 9.49 -12.05 4.25
N LYS A 102 8.40 -11.33 4.56
CA LYS A 102 7.13 -11.49 3.85
C LYS A 102 6.26 -10.25 3.96
N VAL A 103 5.38 -10.08 2.98
CA VAL A 103 4.40 -9.00 2.91
C VAL A 103 3.01 -9.60 2.76
N GLU A 104 2.08 -9.16 3.60
CA GLU A 104 0.67 -9.48 3.53
C GLU A 104 -0.14 -8.26 3.10
N LEU A 105 -1.23 -8.48 2.38
CA LEU A 105 -2.22 -7.46 2.02
C LEU A 105 -3.61 -8.06 1.99
N THR A 106 -4.62 -7.19 1.97
CA THR A 106 -6.00 -7.57 1.64
C THR A 106 -6.44 -6.87 0.38
N VAL A 107 -7.33 -7.50 -0.38
CA VAL A 107 -7.90 -6.93 -1.60
C VAL A 107 -9.36 -7.37 -1.72
N ASP A 108 -10.21 -6.49 -2.24
CA ASP A 108 -11.57 -6.86 -2.64
C ASP A 108 -11.50 -8.02 -3.66
N PRO A 109 -12.14 -9.18 -3.41
CA PRO A 109 -12.17 -10.31 -4.34
C PRO A 109 -12.67 -9.94 -5.75
N ASN A 110 -13.51 -8.92 -5.87
CA ASN A 110 -14.06 -8.43 -7.13
C ASN A 110 -13.09 -7.51 -7.90
N ASN A 111 -12.02 -7.03 -7.26
CA ASN A 111 -10.99 -6.24 -7.91
C ASN A 111 -10.00 -7.15 -8.68
N GLN A 112 -10.51 -7.76 -9.75
CA GLN A 112 -9.78 -8.73 -10.55
C GLN A 112 -8.46 -8.18 -11.10
N ASN A 113 -8.41 -6.88 -11.41
CA ASN A 113 -7.19 -6.23 -11.88
C ASN A 113 -6.10 -6.21 -10.79
N ALA A 114 -6.43 -5.81 -9.56
CA ALA A 114 -5.46 -5.80 -8.46
C ALA A 114 -5.02 -7.24 -8.12
N VAL A 115 -5.96 -8.19 -8.04
CA VAL A 115 -5.66 -9.61 -7.81
C VAL A 115 -4.71 -10.13 -8.89
N TYR A 116 -4.99 -9.87 -10.17
CA TYR A 116 -4.11 -10.27 -11.27
C TYR A 116 -2.72 -9.68 -11.14
N ILE A 117 -2.59 -8.38 -10.82
CA ILE A 117 -1.30 -7.73 -10.63
C ILE A 117 -0.52 -8.41 -9.49
N TYR A 118 -1.12 -8.55 -8.32
CA TYR A 118 -0.47 -9.15 -7.16
C TYR A 118 -0.02 -10.59 -7.44
N GLN A 119 -0.90 -11.43 -8.02
CA GLN A 119 -0.54 -12.82 -8.31
C GLN A 119 0.45 -12.96 -9.46
N GLN A 120 0.10 -12.41 -10.63
CA GLN A 120 0.80 -12.75 -11.88
C GLN A 120 2.08 -11.93 -12.09
N LYS A 121 2.14 -10.71 -11.55
CA LYS A 121 3.34 -9.86 -11.70
C LYS A 121 4.27 -9.93 -10.51
N PHE A 122 3.73 -10.08 -9.30
CA PHE A 122 4.50 -10.00 -8.06
C PHE A 122 4.61 -11.32 -7.30
N GLY A 123 3.86 -12.36 -7.68
CA GLY A 123 3.96 -13.69 -7.08
C GLY A 123 3.27 -13.80 -5.71
N PHE A 124 2.35 -12.90 -5.37
CA PHE A 124 1.53 -13.06 -4.17
C PHE A 124 0.63 -14.28 -4.30
N ASN A 125 0.52 -15.05 -3.21
CA ASN A 125 -0.35 -16.21 -3.11
C ASN A 125 -1.59 -15.86 -2.31
N LYS A 126 -2.74 -16.41 -2.70
CA LYS A 126 -3.96 -16.35 -1.89
C LYS A 126 -3.77 -17.26 -0.67
N VAL A 127 -3.95 -16.72 0.53
CA VAL A 127 -3.72 -17.48 1.77
C VAL A 127 -4.98 -17.65 2.59
N ASP A 128 -5.94 -16.74 2.47
CA ASP A 128 -7.16 -16.74 3.27
C ASP A 128 -8.26 -15.92 2.58
N TYR A 129 -9.52 -16.14 2.98
CA TYR A 129 -10.69 -15.37 2.56
C TYR A 129 -11.51 -15.02 3.80
N ARG A 130 -11.77 -13.74 4.01
CA ARG A 130 -12.48 -13.25 5.19
C ARG A 130 -13.75 -12.53 4.78
N GLU A 131 -14.87 -13.09 5.21
CA GLU A 131 -16.21 -12.51 5.02
C GLU A 131 -16.41 -11.31 5.95
N ASN A 132 -16.96 -10.23 5.42
CA ASN A 132 -17.29 -9.01 6.15
C ASN A 132 -16.13 -8.37 6.94
N GLU A 133 -14.88 -8.55 6.49
CA GLU A 133 -13.65 -8.12 7.20
C GLU A 133 -13.68 -6.62 7.57
N TYR A 134 -14.22 -5.77 6.70
CA TYR A 134 -14.37 -4.33 6.95
C TYR A 134 -15.84 -3.87 7.06
N GLY A 135 -16.76 -4.78 7.34
CA GLY A 135 -18.20 -4.51 7.44
C GLY A 135 -19.04 -5.40 6.54
N VAL A 136 -20.37 -5.29 6.67
CA VAL A 136 -21.31 -6.16 5.93
C VAL A 136 -21.12 -6.00 4.41
N GLY A 137 -20.77 -7.09 3.73
CA GLY A 137 -20.48 -7.14 2.29
C GLY A 137 -19.06 -6.73 1.90
N GLU A 138 -18.22 -6.32 2.86
CA GLU A 138 -16.83 -5.94 2.62
C GLU A 138 -15.88 -7.12 2.81
N ASP A 139 -16.06 -8.12 1.95
CA ASP A 139 -15.23 -9.32 1.93
C ASP A 139 -13.80 -8.98 1.47
N ARG A 140 -12.84 -9.75 1.97
CA ARG A 140 -11.43 -9.56 1.66
C ARG A 140 -10.73 -10.86 1.36
N LEU A 141 -10.06 -10.87 0.21
CA LEU A 141 -9.07 -11.89 -0.14
C LEU A 141 -7.73 -11.49 0.47
N ILE A 142 -7.16 -12.37 1.28
CA ILE A 142 -5.86 -12.15 1.92
C ILE A 142 -4.77 -12.77 1.03
N MET A 143 -3.72 -11.99 0.80
CA MET A 143 -2.63 -12.38 -0.07
C MET A 143 -1.27 -12.17 0.61
N GLU A 144 -0.36 -13.12 0.43
CA GLU A 144 0.99 -13.07 1.01
C GLU A 144 2.07 -13.30 -0.06
N LEU A 145 3.15 -12.53 0.03
CA LEU A 145 4.38 -12.71 -0.73
C LEU A 145 5.55 -12.93 0.23
N LYS A 146 6.34 -13.98 0.00
CA LYS A 146 7.66 -14.13 0.63
C LYS A 146 8.68 -13.31 -0.17
N LEU A 147 9.47 -12.49 0.53
CA LEU A 147 10.46 -11.58 -0.06
C LEU A 147 11.83 -12.25 -0.25
#